data_AF-A0A9P6C2B5-F1
#
_entry.id   AF-A0A9P6C2B5-F1
#
_cell.length_a   1.000
_cell.length_b   1.000
_cell.length_c   1.000
_cell.angle_alpha   90.00
_cell.angle_beta   90.00
_cell.angle_gamma   90.00
#
_symmetry.space_group_name_H-M   'P 1'
#
loop_
_entity.id
_entity.type
_entity.pdbx_description
1 polymer ?
#
loop_
_entity_poly.entity_id
_entity_poly.type
_entity_poly.pdbx_seq_one_letter_code
_entity_poly.pdbx_strand_id
1 'polypeptide(L)'
;MPTSLDQILDFEAVMKAHATQETSEITGGDDDEDNPPPPPPQTRELLQASSTIHRYLAMANHSFSHQMEHLLISFNHTIRLKQVATMRDTRLEDFFAPKNTPPS
;
A
#
# COMPACT_ATOMS: atom_id res chain seq x y z
N MET A 1 2.73 -42.93 -11.21
CA MET A 1 2.82 -41.95 -12.31
C MET A 1 1.63 -42.20 -13.23
N PRO A 2 0.73 -41.23 -13.39
CA PRO A 2 1.00 -40.13 -14.32
C PRO A 2 0.79 -38.74 -13.68
N THR A 3 1.71 -37.83 -13.99
CA THR A 3 1.55 -36.38 -13.80
C THR A 3 0.50 -35.89 -14.80
N SER A 4 -0.60 -35.35 -14.30
CA SER A 4 -1.70 -34.85 -15.13
C SER A 4 -1.19 -33.74 -16.05
N LEU A 5 -1.49 -33.86 -17.35
CA LEU A 5 -1.25 -32.85 -18.38
C LEU A 5 -1.78 -31.46 -18.01
N ASP A 6 -2.81 -31.41 -17.15
CA ASP A 6 -3.40 -30.16 -16.67
C ASP A 6 -2.43 -29.35 -15.79
N GLN A 7 -1.54 -30.02 -15.06
CA GLN A 7 -0.60 -29.36 -14.14
C GLN A 7 0.59 -28.73 -14.87
N ILE A 8 0.89 -29.20 -16.09
CA ILE A 8 1.95 -28.67 -16.95
C ILE A 8 1.46 -27.41 -17.68
N LEU A 9 0.19 -27.38 -18.08
CA LEU A 9 -0.43 -26.25 -18.76
C LEU A 9 -0.50 -25.01 -17.86
N ASP A 10 -0.73 -25.18 -16.56
CA ASP A 10 -0.72 -24.06 -15.59
C ASP A 10 0.67 -23.45 -15.41
N PHE A 11 1.73 -24.27 -15.35
CA PHE A 11 3.08 -23.76 -15.16
C PHE A 11 3.55 -22.96 -16.38
N GLU A 12 3.28 -23.45 -17.59
CA GLU A 12 3.64 -22.75 -18.82
C GLU A 12 2.83 -21.45 -19.01
N ALA A 13 1.54 -21.45 -18.64
CA ALA A 13 0.72 -20.25 -18.66
C ALA A 13 1.18 -19.19 -17.64
N VAL A 14 1.55 -19.61 -16.42
CA VAL A 14 2.08 -18.74 -15.37
C VAL A 14 3.44 -18.15 -15.77
N MET A 15 4.34 -18.98 -16.33
CA MET A 15 5.64 -18.51 -16.81
C MET A 15 5.50 -17.55 -18.00
N LYS A 16 4.53 -17.78 -18.90
CA LYS A 16 4.27 -16.90 -20.03
C LYS A 16 3.66 -15.57 -19.60
N ALA A 17 2.78 -15.56 -18.59
CA ALA A 17 2.26 -14.34 -17.98
C ALA A 17 3.38 -13.52 -17.31
N HIS A 18 4.28 -14.18 -16.59
CA HIS A 18 5.43 -13.53 -15.95
C HIS A 18 6.42 -12.96 -16.97
N ALA A 19 6.72 -13.69 -18.04
CA ALA A 19 7.58 -13.22 -19.13
C ALA A 19 6.95 -12.08 -19.96
N THR A 20 5.62 -12.01 -20.02
CA THR A 20 4.92 -10.90 -20.68
C THR A 20 4.95 -9.65 -19.80
N GLN A 21 4.88 -9.80 -18.47
CA GLN A 21 5.01 -8.67 -17.54
C GLN A 21 6.42 -8.07 -17.56
N GLU A 22 7.46 -8.89 -17.67
CA GLU A 22 8.86 -8.44 -17.76
C GLU A 22 9.20 -7.74 -19.09
N THR A 23 8.44 -8.00 -20.16
CA THR A 23 8.61 -7.35 -21.48
C THR A 23 7.66 -6.16 -21.71
N SER A 24 6.72 -5.91 -20.80
CA SER A 24 5.80 -4.77 -20.86
C SER A 24 6.34 -3.50 -20.20
N GLU A 25 7.43 -3.61 -19.43
CA GLU A 25 8.17 -2.47 -18.89
C GLU A 25 9.19 -1.98 -19.91
N ILE A 26 8.75 -1.26 -20.96
CA ILE A 26 9.54 -0.26 -21.74
C ILE A 26 8.73 0.11 -23.00
N THR A 27 7.54 0.67 -22.83
CA THR A 27 6.98 1.57 -23.85
C THR A 27 5.92 2.49 -23.24
N GLY A 28 6.35 3.29 -22.27
CA GLY A 28 5.68 4.52 -21.87
C GLY A 28 6.67 5.65 -22.06
N GLY A 29 6.71 6.23 -23.26
CA GLY A 29 7.48 7.44 -23.51
C GLY A 29 6.81 8.64 -22.82
N ASP A 30 7.59 9.46 -22.13
CA ASP A 30 7.97 10.79 -22.59
C ASP A 30 9.12 11.29 -21.70
N ASP A 31 9.98 12.11 -22.30
CA ASP A 31 11.30 12.51 -21.89
C ASP A 31 11.26 13.49 -20.69
N ASP A 32 11.29 12.97 -19.46
CA ASP A 32 11.50 13.76 -18.24
C ASP A 32 12.60 13.09 -17.37
N GLU A 33 13.68 12.63 -18.00
CA GLU A 33 14.87 12.08 -17.32
C GLU A 33 15.56 13.11 -16.39
N ASP A 34 15.18 14.39 -16.44
CA ASP A 34 15.79 15.48 -15.67
C ASP A 34 14.90 16.00 -14.51
N ASN A 35 13.71 15.42 -14.29
CA ASN A 35 12.83 15.85 -13.21
C ASN A 35 12.89 14.86 -12.03
N PRO A 36 13.23 15.30 -10.80
CA PRO A 36 13.23 14.41 -9.66
C PRO A 36 11.84 13.78 -9.47
N PRO A 37 11.77 12.48 -9.09
CA PRO A 37 10.50 11.82 -8.87
C PRO A 37 9.70 12.58 -7.80
N PRO A 38 8.35 12.58 -7.90
CA PRO A 38 7.51 13.22 -6.92
C PRO A 38 7.80 12.64 -5.53
N PRO A 39 7.69 13.45 -4.47
CA PRO A 39 7.90 12.97 -3.12
C PRO A 39 6.92 11.84 -2.79
N PRO A 40 7.31 10.89 -1.93
CA PRO A 40 6.41 9.83 -1.52
C PRO A 40 5.17 10.41 -0.83
N PRO A 41 4.00 9.77 -0.99
CA PRO A 41 2.76 10.25 -0.40
C PRO A 41 2.83 10.27 1.12
N GLN A 42 2.16 11.25 1.72
CA GLN A 42 2.08 11.37 3.18
C GLN A 42 1.20 10.26 3.77
N THR A 43 1.43 9.92 5.04
CA THR A 43 0.59 8.99 5.82
C THR A 43 -0.90 9.30 5.69
N ARG A 44 -1.27 10.59 5.73
CA ARG A 44 -2.66 11.04 5.58
C ARG A 44 -3.23 10.72 4.20
N GLU A 45 -2.46 10.92 3.14
CA GLU A 45 -2.87 10.66 1.76
C GLU A 45 -3.07 9.16 1.53
N LEU A 46 -2.15 8.34 2.07
CA LEU A 46 -2.26 6.89 2.04
C LEU A 46 -3.51 6.37 2.76
N LEU A 47 -3.83 6.91 3.95
CA LEU A 47 -5.03 6.54 4.70
C LEU A 47 -6.32 6.98 3.96
N GLN A 48 -6.30 8.14 3.32
CA GLN A 48 -7.43 8.62 2.53
C GLN A 48 -7.67 7.76 1.28
N ALA A 49 -6.61 7.38 0.57
CA ALA A 49 -6.67 6.47 -0.56
C ALA A 49 -7.23 5.10 -0.13
N SER A 50 -6.69 4.54 0.95
CA SER A 50 -7.15 3.28 1.54
C SER A 50 -8.65 3.30 1.89
N SER A 51 -9.14 4.37 2.51
CA SER A 51 -10.56 4.55 2.81
C SER A 51 -11.44 4.61 1.55
N THR A 52 -10.94 5.25 0.49
CA THR A 52 -11.66 5.35 -0.78
C THR A 52 -11.79 3.98 -1.45
N ILE A 53 -10.70 3.20 -1.48
CA ILE A 53 -10.72 1.85 -2.03
C ILE A 53 -11.65 0.95 -1.21
N HIS A 54 -11.56 1.02 0.12
CA HIS A 54 -12.43 0.24 1.01
C HIS A 54 -13.93 0.49 0.74
N ARG A 55 -14.31 1.75 0.51
CA ARG A 55 -15.69 2.11 0.14
C ARG A 55 -16.12 1.48 -1.18
N TYR A 56 -15.24 1.46 -2.17
CA TYR A 56 -15.53 0.83 -3.46
C TYR A 56 -15.68 -0.69 -3.33
N LEU A 57 -14.79 -1.33 -2.57
CA LEU A 57 -14.84 -2.76 -2.30
C LEU A 57 -16.11 -3.18 -1.56
N ALA A 58 -16.57 -2.38 -0.60
CA ALA A 58 -17.81 -2.63 0.13
C ALA A 58 -19.05 -2.64 -0.80
N MET A 59 -18.98 -1.95 -1.93
CA MET A 59 -20.03 -1.95 -2.95
C MET A 59 -19.86 -3.10 -3.96
N ALA A 60 -18.62 -3.55 -4.18
CA ALA A 60 -18.30 -4.64 -5.08
C ALA A 60 -18.42 -6.00 -4.35
N ASN A 61 -19.58 -6.65 -4.46
CA ASN A 61 -19.85 -7.96 -3.86
C ASN A 61 -19.13 -9.11 -4.61
N HIS A 62 -17.80 -9.09 -4.63
CA HIS A 62 -16.94 -10.06 -5.32
C HIS A 62 -15.93 -10.67 -4.36
N SER A 63 -15.60 -11.95 -4.55
CA SER A 63 -14.56 -12.67 -3.80
C SER A 63 -13.19 -11.96 -3.75
N PHE A 64 -12.82 -11.23 -4.81
CA PHE A 64 -11.58 -10.46 -4.88
C PHE A 64 -11.60 -9.26 -3.91
N SER A 65 -12.79 -8.70 -3.63
CA SER A 65 -12.94 -7.58 -2.71
C SER A 65 -12.52 -7.95 -1.28
N HIS A 66 -12.77 -9.18 -0.84
CA HIS A 66 -12.34 -9.65 0.48
C HIS A 66 -10.82 -9.78 0.60
N GLN A 67 -10.15 -10.26 -0.45
CA GLN A 67 -8.68 -10.33 -0.45
C GLN A 67 -8.06 -8.94 -0.43
N MET A 68 -8.60 -8.02 -1.22
CA MET A 68 -8.15 -6.62 -1.24
C MET A 68 -8.42 -5.93 0.11
N GLU A 69 -9.55 -6.21 0.76
CA GLU A 69 -9.86 -5.68 2.09
C GLU A 69 -8.86 -6.14 3.15
N HIS A 70 -8.51 -7.43 3.16
CA HIS A 70 -7.46 -7.96 4.04
C HIS A 70 -6.12 -7.25 3.85
N LEU A 71 -5.72 -7.02 2.59
CA LEU A 71 -4.48 -6.29 2.27
C LEU A 71 -4.54 -4.84 2.76
N LEU A 72 -5.66 -4.15 2.56
CA LEU A 72 -5.85 -2.77 3.02
C LEU A 72 -5.80 -2.66 4.55
N ILE A 73 -6.37 -3.62 5.27
CA ILE A 73 -6.30 -3.66 6.75
C ILE A 73 -4.85 -3.77 7.21
N SER A 74 -4.08 -4.70 6.65
CA SER A 74 -2.65 -4.87 6.98
C SER A 74 -1.83 -3.62 6.64
N PHE A 75 -2.10 -3.02 5.47
CA PHE A 75 -1.45 -1.79 5.04
C PHE A 75 -1.75 -0.62 5.99
N ASN A 76 -3.00 -0.43 6.37
CA ASN A 76 -3.42 0.60 7.33
C ASN A 76 -2.75 0.41 8.70
N HIS A 77 -2.65 -0.83 9.18
CA HIS A 77 -1.96 -1.13 10.43
C HIS A 77 -0.49 -0.73 10.35
N THR A 78 0.19 -1.09 9.26
CA THR A 78 1.60 -0.76 9.04
C THR A 78 1.82 0.75 8.98
N ILE A 79 0.95 1.49 8.29
CA ILE A 79 1.02 2.96 8.22
C ILE A 79 0.90 3.58 9.61
N ARG A 80 -0.08 3.11 10.41
CA ARG A 80 -0.29 3.62 11.76
C ARG A 80 0.89 3.32 12.68
N LEU A 81 1.47 2.12 12.58
CA LEU A 81 2.68 1.77 13.34
C LEU A 81 3.85 2.68 12.97
N LYS A 82 4.08 2.94 11.67
CA LYS A 82 5.12 3.88 11.22
C LYS A 82 4.87 5.28 11.76
N GLN A 83 3.61 5.73 11.79
CA GLN A 83 3.25 7.03 12.34
C GLN A 83 3.51 7.10 13.85
N VAL A 84 3.14 6.06 14.61
CA VAL A 84 3.42 6.00 16.06
C VAL A 84 4.92 5.96 16.33
N ALA A 85 5.69 5.23 15.52
CA ALA A 85 7.14 5.17 15.66
C ALA A 85 7.85 6.52 15.44
N THR A 86 7.21 7.46 14.73
CA THR A 86 7.73 8.82 14.55
C THR A 86 7.18 9.83 15.56
N MET A 87 6.27 9.42 16.45
CA MET A 87 5.77 10.29 17.51
C MET A 87 6.85 10.50 18.57
N ARG A 88 6.94 11.73 19.09
CA ARG A 88 7.77 12.03 20.26
C ARG A 88 7.12 11.44 21.50
N ASP A 89 7.97 10.96 22.40
CA ASP A 89 7.54 10.58 23.73
C ASP A 89 7.02 11.83 24.45
N THR A 90 5.78 11.77 24.93
CA THR A 90 5.09 12.90 25.56
C THR A 90 4.54 12.42 26.90
N ARG A 91 4.76 13.21 27.96
CA ARG A 91 4.21 12.91 29.27
C ARG A 91 2.75 13.35 29.30
N LEU A 92 1.94 12.65 30.08
CA LEU A 92 0.53 13.03 30.29
C LEU A 92 0.41 14.49 30.75
N GLU A 93 1.35 14.95 31.57
CA GLU A 93 1.41 16.32 32.10
C GLU A 93 1.63 17.38 31.00
N ASP A 94 2.26 17.02 29.87
CA ASP A 94 2.50 17.94 28.74
C ASP A 94 1.17 18.34 28.05
N PHE A 95 0.12 17.52 28.18
CA PHE A 95 -1.21 17.80 27.62
C PHE A 95 -2.07 18.72 28.51
N PHE A 96 -1.76 18.78 29.80
CA PHE A 96 -2.50 19.59 30.78
C PHE A 96 -1.73 20.84 31.20
N ALA A 97 -0.50 21.03 30.71
CA ALA A 97 0.29 22.22 30.98
C ALA A 97 -0.47 23.48 30.51
N PRO A 98 -0.65 24.49 31.38
CA PRO A 98 -1.16 25.78 30.96
C PRO A 98 -0.26 26.35 29.85
N LYS A 99 -0.87 26.91 28.80
CA LYS A 99 -0.17 27.51 27.63
C LYS A 99 0.92 28.56 27.97
N ASN A 100 1.05 28.96 29.23
CA ASN A 100 1.91 30.05 29.70
C ASN A 100 3.04 29.62 30.66
N THR A 101 3.50 28.37 30.60
CA THR A 101 4.65 27.94 31.41
C THR A 101 5.89 27.84 30.53
N PRO A 102 6.89 28.75 30.66
CA PRO A 102 8.13 28.64 29.89
C PRO A 102 8.94 27.43 30.36
N PRO A 103 9.75 26.82 29.47
CA PRO A 103 10.58 25.69 29.85
C PRO A 103 11.63 26.12 30.88
N SER A 104 11.76 25.33 31.95
CA SER A 104 12.92 25.38 32.86
C SER A 104 14.04 24.48 32.35
#